data_AF-A0A944UP11-F1
#
_entry.id   AF-A0A944UP11-F1
#
_cell.length_a   1.000
_cell.length_b   1.000
_cell.length_c   1.000
_cell.angle_alpha   90.00
_cell.angle_beta   90.00
_cell.angle_gamma   90.00
#
_symmetry.space_group_name_H-M   'P 1'
#
loop_
_entity.id
_entity.type
_entity.pdbx_description
1 polymer ?
#
loop_
_entity_poly.entity_id
_entity_poly.type
_entity_poly.pdbx_seq_one_letter_code
_entity_poly.pdbx_strand_id
1 'polypeptide(L)'
;MRRSIDDYPFNSADLPPGFEEAELAPVSWAVAISDDYDDAMQRVILTVEEVGSAGRGLIAHLAPEIARRLRGALRDGLAEMGEQPGR
;
A
#
# COMPACT_ATOMS: atom_id res chain seq x y z
N MET A 1 -9.50 -6.50 16.71
CA MET A 1 -8.08 -6.95 16.80
C MET A 1 -7.35 -6.56 15.52
N ARG A 2 -6.15 -5.96 15.60
CA ARG A 2 -5.34 -5.61 14.41
C ARG A 2 -4.12 -6.53 14.31
N ARG A 3 -3.84 -7.03 13.11
CA ARG A 3 -2.65 -7.85 12.81
C ARG A 3 -1.92 -7.33 11.57
N SER A 4 -0.62 -7.12 11.68
CA SER A 4 0.23 -6.77 10.53
C SER A 4 0.36 -7.96 9.57
N ILE A 5 0.37 -7.68 8.26
CA ILE A 5 0.61 -8.65 7.19
C ILE A 5 1.97 -8.38 6.56
N ASP A 6 2.25 -7.12 6.23
CA ASP A 6 3.52 -6.64 5.70
C ASP A 6 3.75 -5.19 6.11
N ASP A 7 5.01 -4.82 6.25
CA ASP A 7 5.46 -3.48 6.63
C ASP A 7 6.72 -3.15 5.87
N TYR A 8 6.61 -2.25 4.90
CA TYR A 8 7.67 -1.89 3.99
C TYR A 8 8.12 -0.44 4.25
N PRO A 9 9.19 -0.26 5.04
CA PRO A 9 9.77 1.07 5.23
C PRO A 9 10.41 1.55 3.93
N PHE A 10 10.31 2.85 3.68
CA PHE A 10 10.93 3.50 2.53
C PHE A 10 12.41 3.15 2.40
N ASN A 11 12.83 2.84 1.17
CA ASN A 11 14.22 2.73 0.77
C ASN A 11 14.43 3.56 -0.51
N SER A 12 15.42 4.45 -0.48
CA SER A 12 15.71 5.34 -1.61
C SER A 12 16.15 4.59 -2.87
N ALA A 13 16.60 3.34 -2.75
CA ALA A 13 16.93 2.50 -3.89
C ALA A 13 15.69 2.05 -4.72
N ASP A 14 14.47 2.17 -4.18
CA ASP A 14 13.24 1.78 -4.89
C ASP A 14 12.69 2.90 -5.78
N LEU A 15 13.19 4.12 -5.62
CA LEU A 15 12.77 5.25 -6.44
C LEU A 15 13.50 5.24 -7.79
N PRO A 16 12.85 5.73 -8.85
CA PRO A 16 13.47 5.80 -10.16
C PRO A 16 14.70 6.74 -10.15
N PRO A 17 15.67 6.54 -11.05
CA PRO A 17 16.77 7.49 -11.23
C PRO A 17 16.26 8.91 -11.47
N GLY A 18 16.90 9.91 -10.84
CA GLY A 18 16.49 11.31 -10.95
C GLY A 18 15.26 11.68 -10.12
N PHE A 19 14.81 10.82 -9.20
CA PHE A 19 13.65 11.12 -8.34
C PHE A 19 13.81 12.38 -7.50
N GLU A 20 15.04 12.83 -7.22
CA GLU A 20 15.32 14.05 -6.44
C GLU A 20 14.88 15.32 -7.18
N GLU A 21 14.90 15.28 -8.51
CA GLU A 21 14.45 16.36 -9.40
C GLU A 21 12.96 16.20 -9.76
N ALA A 22 12.42 14.99 -9.59
CA ALA A 22 11.00 14.73 -9.71
C ALA A 22 10.32 15.10 -8.38
N GLU A 23 9.16 15.76 -8.40
CA GLU A 23 8.38 16.07 -7.19
C GLU A 23 7.70 14.80 -6.62
N LEU A 24 8.48 13.74 -6.36
CA LEU A 24 8.03 12.47 -5.82
C LEU A 24 8.16 12.47 -4.29
N ALA A 25 7.07 12.12 -3.62
CA ALA A 25 7.08 11.94 -2.17
C ALA A 25 7.70 10.56 -1.83
N PRO A 26 8.75 10.50 -1.00
CA PRO A 26 9.26 9.24 -0.48
C PRO A 26 8.25 8.66 0.50
N VAL A 27 7.71 7.47 0.22
CA VAL A 27 6.66 6.85 1.02
C VAL A 27 7.06 5.48 1.56
N SER A 28 6.71 5.22 2.82
CA SER A 28 6.59 3.87 3.38
C SER A 28 5.17 3.38 3.20
N TRP A 29 4.96 2.06 3.10
CA TRP A 29 3.63 1.48 3.08
C TRP A 29 3.54 0.24 3.95
N ALA A 30 2.35 -0.03 4.47
CA ALA A 30 2.09 -1.22 5.28
C ALA A 30 0.71 -1.79 4.98
N VAL A 31 0.60 -3.12 5.09
CA VAL A 31 -0.64 -3.86 4.95
C VAL A 31 -0.96 -4.57 6.26
N ALA A 32 -2.16 -4.35 6.78
CA ALA A 32 -2.67 -5.02 7.98
C ALA A 32 -4.09 -5.54 7.76
N ILE A 33 -4.60 -6.31 8.71
CA ILE A 33 -6.02 -6.68 8.80
C ILE A 33 -6.60 -6.22 10.13
N SER A 34 -7.85 -5.75 10.11
CA SER A 34 -8.62 -5.39 11.29
C SER A 34 -10.09 -5.79 11.13
N ASP A 35 -10.73 -6.16 12.23
CA ASP A 35 -12.16 -6.39 12.38
C ASP A 35 -12.82 -5.42 13.37
N ASP A 36 -12.10 -4.38 13.78
CA ASP A 36 -12.52 -3.42 14.82
C ASP A 36 -13.52 -2.40 14.27
N TYR A 37 -14.71 -2.89 13.90
CA TYR A 37 -15.81 -2.11 13.35
C TYR A 37 -17.15 -2.62 13.90
N ASP A 38 -18.14 -1.73 13.93
CA ASP A 38 -19.49 -2.05 14.41
C ASP A 38 -20.17 -3.17 13.61
N ASP A 39 -19.77 -3.37 12.36
CA ASP A 39 -20.29 -4.42 11.48
C ASP A 39 -19.56 -5.77 11.58
N ALA A 40 -18.55 -5.86 12.45
CA ALA A 40 -17.70 -7.03 12.65
C ALA A 40 -17.05 -7.57 11.35
N MET A 41 -16.99 -6.78 10.28
CA MET A 41 -16.40 -7.20 9.02
C MET A 41 -14.89 -6.93 9.01
N GLN A 42 -14.13 -7.96 8.64
CA GLN A 42 -12.70 -7.82 8.41
C GLN A 42 -12.39 -6.93 7.20
N ARG A 43 -11.42 -6.04 7.36
CA ARG A 43 -10.91 -5.13 6.34
C ARG A 43 -9.41 -5.23 6.23
N VAL A 44 -8.92 -5.13 5.00
CA VAL A 44 -7.50 -4.88 4.73
C VAL A 44 -7.23 -3.42 4.98
N ILE A 45 -6.22 -3.12 5.78
CA ILE A 45 -5.74 -1.76 6.02
C ILE A 45 -4.53 -1.55 5.14
N LEU A 46 -4.59 -0.55 4.25
CA LEU A 46 -3.43 -0.06 3.50
C LEU A 46 -3.04 1.30 4.08
N THR A 47 -1.85 1.36 4.68
CA THR A 47 -1.23 2.62 5.10
C THR A 47 -0.22 3.05 4.06
N VAL A 48 -0.25 4.31 3.65
CA VAL A 48 0.79 4.97 2.84
C VAL A 48 1.18 6.25 3.56
N GLU A 49 2.45 6.37 3.96
CA GLU A 49 2.92 7.48 4.77
C GLU A 49 4.23 8.05 4.21
N GLU A 50 4.27 9.37 4.05
CA GLU A 50 5.47 10.08 3.61
C GLU A 50 6.53 10.10 4.71
N VAL A 51 7.78 9.83 4.33
CA VAL A 51 8.93 9.83 5.24
C VAL A 51 9.12 11.22 5.84
N GLY A 52 9.27 11.28 7.17
CA GLY A 52 9.41 12.54 7.91
C GLY A 52 8.09 13.25 8.23
N SER A 53 6.96 12.75 7.70
CA SER A 53 5.60 13.29 7.91
C SER A 53 4.73 12.35 8.75
N ALA A 54 5.30 11.79 9.83
CA ALA A 54 4.62 10.79 10.67
C ALA A 54 3.25 11.29 11.19
N GLY A 55 2.24 10.42 11.10
CA GLY A 55 0.85 10.69 11.47
C GLY A 55 0.05 11.47 10.42
N ARG A 56 0.63 11.80 9.27
CA ARG A 56 -0.06 12.49 8.15
C ARG A 56 -0.31 11.61 6.93
N GLY A 57 0.07 10.33 7.00
CA GLY A 57 -0.21 9.37 5.93
C GLY A 57 -1.70 9.10 5.72
N LEU A 58 -2.01 8.48 4.58
CA LEU A 58 -3.34 7.99 4.28
C LEU A 58 -3.49 6.55 4.79
N ILE A 59 -4.64 6.27 5.40
CA ILE A 59 -4.99 4.92 5.88
C ILE A 59 -6.31 4.52 5.25
N ALA A 60 -6.26 3.58 4.31
CA ALA A 60 -7.44 3.06 3.64
C ALA A 60 -7.91 1.77 4.32
N HIS A 61 -9.19 1.71 4.67
CA HIS A 61 -9.84 0.53 5.23
C HIS A 61 -10.69 -0.14 4.15
N LEU A 62 -10.13 -1.17 3.52
CA LEU A 62 -10.67 -1.78 2.32
C LEU A 62 -11.47 -3.04 2.68
N ALA A 63 -12.75 -3.04 2.32
CA ALA A 63 -13.54 -4.26 2.31
C ALA A 63 -12.92 -5.30 1.34
N PRO A 64 -13.16 -6.61 1.53
CA PRO A 64 -12.55 -7.65 0.71
C PRO A 64 -12.75 -7.49 -0.80
N GLU A 65 -13.90 -6.93 -1.21
CA GLU A 65 -14.18 -6.63 -2.63
C GLU A 65 -13.24 -5.55 -3.19
N ILE A 66 -13.07 -4.45 -2.48
CA ILE A 66 -12.20 -3.34 -2.92
C ILE A 66 -10.74 -3.75 -2.88
N ALA A 67 -10.32 -4.51 -1.87
CA ALA A 67 -8.97 -5.06 -1.81
C ALA A 67 -8.65 -5.97 -3.02
N ARG A 68 -9.60 -6.82 -3.43
CA ARG A 68 -9.47 -7.64 -4.65
C ARG A 68 -9.37 -6.79 -5.91
N ARG A 69 -10.14 -5.69 -5.99
CA ARG A 69 -10.07 -4.75 -7.12
C ARG A 69 -8.71 -4.06 -7.20
N LEU A 70 -8.18 -3.56 -6.08
CA LEU A 70 -6.86 -2.94 -6.01
C LEU A 70 -5.77 -3.94 -6.44
N ARG A 71 -5.81 -5.17 -5.91
CA ARG A 71 -4.89 -6.24 -6.33
C ARG A 71 -4.94 -6.50 -7.83
N GLY A 72 -6.13 -6.52 -8.42
CA GLY A 72 -6.31 -6.65 -9.87
C GLY A 72 -5.63 -5.52 -10.65
N ALA A 73 -5.84 -4.27 -10.24
CA ALA A 73 -5.20 -3.12 -10.89
C ALA A 73 -3.67 -3.15 -10.80
N LEU A 74 -3.10 -3.55 -9.66
CA LEU A 74 -1.65 -3.71 -9.50
C LEU A 74 -1.11 -4.83 -10.41
N ARG A 75 -1.82 -5.97 -10.45
CA ARG A 75 -1.49 -7.09 -11.35
C ARG A 75 -1.49 -6.65 -12.82
N ASP A 76 -2.52 -5.93 -13.24
CA ASP A 76 -2.63 -5.46 -14.62
C ASP A 76 -1.51 -4.45 -14.94
N GLY A 77 -1.16 -3.55 -14.00
CA GLY A 77 0.00 -2.66 -14.14
C GLY A 77 1.32 -3.40 -14.34
N LEU A 78 1.57 -4.47 -13.58
CA LEU A 78 2.74 -5.34 -13.78
C LEU A 78 2.74 -5.99 -15.17
N ALA A 79 1.59 -6.48 -15.62
CA ALA A 79 1.47 -7.10 -16.93
C ALA A 79 1.79 -6.12 -18.07
N GLU A 80 1.32 -4.87 -17.98
CA GLU A 80 1.62 -3.82 -18.96
C GLU A 80 3.10 -3.45 -19.01
N MET A 81 3.82 -3.59 -17.89
CA MET A 81 5.28 -3.42 -17.82
C MET A 81 6.06 -4.62 -18.41
N GLY A 82 5.38 -5.70 -18.81
CA GLY A 82 6.00 -6.95 -19.24
C GLY A 82 6.55 -7.81 -18.09
N GLU A 83 6.25 -7.43 -16.85
CA GLU A 83 6.66 -8.16 -15.65
C GLU A 83 5.78 -9.38 -15.39
N GLN A 84 6.27 -10.31 -14.58
CA GLN A 84 5.42 -11.41 -14.09
C GLN A 84 4.36 -10.83 -13.13
N PRO A 85 3.06 -10.93 -13.43
CA PRO A 85 2.02 -10.25 -12.63
C PRO A 85 1.79 -10.83 -11.23
N GLY A 86 2.62 -11.79 -10.80
CA GLY A 86 2.47 -12.53 -9.56
C GLY A 86 1.42 -13.63 -9.61
N ARG A 87 1.18 -14.25 -8.44
CA ARG A 87 0.25 -15.35 -8.23
C ARG A 87 -1.15 -14.87 -7.86
#